data_AF-A0A099TZG7-F1
#
_entry.id   AF-A0A099TZG7-F1
#
_cell.length_a   1.000
_cell.length_b   1.000
_cell.length_c   1.000
_cell.angle_alpha   90.00
_cell.angle_beta   90.00
_cell.angle_gamma   90.00
#
_symmetry.space_group_name_H-M   'P 1'
#
loop_
_entity.id
_entity.type
_entity.pdbx_description
1 polymer ?
#
loop_
_entity_poly.entity_id
_entity_poly.type
_entity_poly.pdbx_seq_one_letter_code
_entity_poly.pdbx_strand_id
1 'polypeptide(L)' 'MNKIKIKRGDTVTIISGDDKGKTGEVISVLPKKNMVIVKDCKIAKKAIKPTEENKKGGFIGKEMPIHISNVKKS' A
#
# COMPACT_ATOMS: atom_id res chain seq x y z
N MET A 1 -8.11 -15.21 -15.46
CA MET A 1 -7.22 -14.42 -14.58
C MET A 1 -7.21 -12.98 -15.10
N ASN A 2 -7.66 -11.99 -14.31
CA ASN A 2 -7.54 -10.59 -14.72
C ASN A 2 -6.06 -10.23 -14.86
N LYS A 3 -5.69 -9.71 -16.03
CA LYS A 3 -4.30 -9.36 -16.36
C LYS A 3 -3.96 -8.05 -15.64
N ILE A 4 -3.33 -8.16 -14.47
CA ILE A 4 -2.82 -7.00 -13.75
C ILE A 4 -1.63 -6.44 -14.52
N LYS A 5 -1.74 -5.18 -14.96
CA LYS A 5 -0.72 -4.48 -15.76
C LYS A 5 0.39 -3.86 -14.92
N ILE A 6 0.27 -3.89 -13.58
CA ILE A 6 1.16 -3.28 -12.61
C ILE A 6 2.04 -4.35 -11.99
N LYS A 7 3.35 -4.10 -11.92
CA LYS A 7 4.33 -4.98 -11.29
C LYS A 7 4.97 -4.30 -10.06
N ARG A 8 5.61 -5.11 -9.21
CA ARG A 8 6.47 -4.58 -8.14
C ARG A 8 7.60 -3.74 -8.75
N GLY A 9 7.86 -2.57 -8.18
CA GLY A 9 8.83 -1.60 -8.68
C GLY A 9 8.30 -0.63 -9.74
N ASP A 10 7.04 -0.78 -10.19
CA ASP A 10 6.42 0.24 -11.03
C ASP A 10 6.08 1.48 -10.19
N THR A 11 6.27 2.66 -10.77
CA THR A 11 5.76 3.93 -10.23
C THR A 11 4.30 4.11 -10.65
N VAL A 12 3.44 4.39 -9.67
CA VAL A 12 2.00 4.60 -9.90
C VAL A 12 1.52 5.86 -9.21
N THR A 13 0.56 6.53 -9.83
CA THR A 13 -0.15 7.67 -9.25
C THR A 13 -1.53 7.21 -8.77
N ILE A 14 -1.92 7.64 -7.57
CA ILE A 14 -3.26 7.38 -7.03
C ILE A 14 -4.27 8.30 -7.73
N ILE A 15 -5.29 7.73 -8.35
CA ILE A 15 -6.32 8.50 -9.08
C ILE A 15 -7.55 8.84 -8.22
N SER A 16 -7.77 8.08 -7.15
CA SER A 16 -8.95 8.21 -6.29
C SER A 16 -8.68 7.75 -4.85
N GLY A 17 -9.45 8.30 -3.90
CA GLY A 17 -9.29 8.08 -2.46
C GLY A 17 -8.58 9.24 -1.75
N ASP A 18 -8.28 9.06 -0.47
CA ASP A 18 -7.66 10.07 0.41
C ASP A 18 -6.27 10.51 -0.09
N ASP A 19 -5.54 9.61 -0.73
CA ASP A 19 -4.19 9.85 -1.25
C ASP A 19 -4.18 10.27 -2.74
N LYS A 20 -5.32 10.71 -3.29
CA LYS A 20 -5.42 11.12 -4.71
C LYS A 20 -4.36 12.15 -5.09
N GLY A 21 -3.67 11.89 -6.20
CA GLY A 21 -2.61 12.75 -6.73
C GLY A 21 -1.20 12.43 -6.20
N LYS A 22 -1.08 11.59 -5.17
CA LYS A 22 0.23 11.10 -4.74
C LYS A 22 0.78 10.08 -5.72
N THR A 23 2.08 10.11 -5.89
CA THR A 23 2.83 9.15 -6.71
C THR A 23 3.75 8.36 -5.79
N GLY A 24 3.82 7.05 -6.01
CA GLY A 24 4.65 6.17 -5.20
C GLY A 24 5.04 4.91 -5.94
N GLU A 25 6.03 4.20 -5.40
CA GLU A 25 6.52 2.95 -5.94
C GLU A 25 5.71 1.77 -5.39
N VAL A 26 5.40 0.78 -6.25
CA VAL A 26 4.69 -0.43 -5.83
C VAL A 26 5.64 -1.37 -5.09
N ILE A 27 5.46 -1.48 -3.78
CA ILE A 27 6.22 -2.38 -2.90
C ILE A 27 5.80 -3.84 -3.13
N SER A 28 4.50 -4.08 -3.30
CA SER A 28 3.95 -5.42 -3.45
C SER A 28 2.66 -5.43 -4.25
N VAL A 29 2.44 -6.51 -5.00
CA VAL A 29 1.22 -6.74 -5.79
C VAL A 29 0.53 -7.98 -5.24
N LEU A 30 -0.76 -7.85 -4.94
CA LEU A 30 -1.63 -8.90 -4.43
C LEU A 30 -2.60 -9.34 -5.53
N PRO A 31 -2.17 -10.19 -6.49
CA PRO A 31 -2.96 -10.49 -7.68
C PRO A 31 -4.26 -11.23 -7.38
N LYS A 32 -4.27 -12.06 -6.33
CA LYS A 32 -5.47 -12.78 -5.88
C LYS A 32 -6.59 -11.84 -5.41
N LYS A 33 -6.23 -10.64 -4.94
CA LYS A 33 -7.17 -9.65 -4.37
C LYS A 33 -7.33 -8.40 -5.23
N ASN A 34 -6.68 -8.34 -6.41
CA ASN A 34 -6.64 -7.14 -7.25
C ASN A 34 -6.20 -5.87 -6.47
N MET A 35 -5.21 -6.02 -5.60
CA MET A 35 -4.71 -4.94 -4.74
C MET A 35 -3.20 -4.76 -4.93
N VAL A 36 -2.72 -3.56 -4.65
CA VAL A 36 -1.30 -3.18 -4.65
C VAL A 36 -0.96 -2.42 -3.38
N ILE A 37 0.25 -2.59 -2.88
CA ILE A 37 0.79 -1.79 -1.78
C ILE A 37 1.76 -0.79 -2.40
N VAL A 38 1.48 0.49 -2.19
CA VAL A 38 2.26 1.60 -2.74
C VAL A 38 2.97 2.30 -1.59
N LYS A 39 4.25 2.62 -1.77
CA LYS A 39 5.07 3.29 -0.77
C LYS A 39 4.51 4.67 -0.45
N ASP A 40 4.56 5.04 0.83
CA ASP A 40 4.12 6.35 1.36
C ASP A 40 2.64 6.70 1.06
N CYS A 41 1.83 5.70 0.69
CA CYS A 41 0.40 5.86 0.41
C CYS A 41 -0.41 4.96 1.35
N LYS A 42 -1.60 5.45 1.74
CA LYS A 42 -2.58 4.73 2.57
C LYS A 42 -1.97 4.14 3.85
N ILE A 43 -1.30 4.99 4.61
CA ILE A 43 -0.63 4.61 5.86
C ILE A 43 -1.68 4.52 6.97
N ALA A 44 -1.88 3.33 7.52
CA ALA A 44 -2.71 3.11 8.69
C ALA A 44 -1.86 2.99 9.95
N LYS A 45 -2.32 3.61 11.04
CA LYS A 45 -1.73 3.41 12.37
C LYS A 45 -2.21 2.08 12.93
N LYS A 46 -1.31 1.10 12.99
CA LYS A 46 -1.57 -0.18 13.65
C LYS A 46 -1.05 -0.13 15.08
N ALA A 47 -1.95 -0.29 16.04
CA ALA A 47 -1.58 -0.49 17.43
C ALA A 47 -0.94 -1.89 17.58
N ILE A 48 0.28 -1.93 18.11
CA ILE A 48 0.97 -3.17 18.44
C ILE A 48 1.05 -3.32 19.95
N LYS A 49 0.66 -4.51 20.42
CA LYS A 49 0.86 -4.87 21.83
C LYS A 49 2.36 -4.99 22.10
N PRO A 50 2.81 -4.60 23.31
CA PRO A 50 4.20 -4.82 23.71
C PRO A 50 4.53 -6.31 23.62
N THR A 51 5.66 -6.61 22.99
CA THR A 51 6.21 -7.96 22.78
C THR A 51 7.70 -7.91 23.14
N GLU A 52 8.36 -9.06 23.25
CA GLU A 52 9.79 -9.09 23.64
C GLU A 52 10.69 -8.28 22.70
N GLU A 53 10.37 -8.26 21.41
CA GLU A 53 11.03 -7.44 20.38
C GLU A 53 10.64 -5.95 20.45
N ASN A 54 9.46 -5.62 20.97
CA ASN A 54 8.94 -4.26 21.07
C ASN A 54 8.42 -3.97 22.49
N LYS A 55 9.35 -3.85 23.44
CA LYS A 55 9.07 -3.68 24.89
C LYS A 55 8.22 -2.46 25.24
N LYS A 56 8.24 -1.40 24.41
CA LYS A 56 7.43 -0.18 24.64
C LYS A 56 6.00 -0.27 24.08
N GLY A 57 5.71 -1.28 23.25
CA GLY A 57 4.49 -1.27 22.42
C GLY A 57 4.42 0.00 21.57
N GLY A 58 3.24 0.32 21.03
CA GLY A 58 2.99 1.62 20.39
C GLY A 58 2.20 1.54 19.10
N PHE A 59 2.35 2.57 18.27
CA PHE A 59 1.73 2.67 16.96
C PHE A 59 2.80 2.56 15.89
N ILE A 60 2.63 1.60 14.99
CA ILE A 60 3.44 1.51 13.77
C ILE A 60 2.61 2.03 12.59
N GLY A 61 3.23 2.85 11.74
CA GLY A 61 2.66 3.18 10.43
C GLY A 61 2.83 1.97 9.52
N LYS A 62 1.74 1.48 8.95
CA LYS A 62 1.77 0.39 7.98
C LYS A 62 1.03 0.79 6.72
N GLU A 63 1.68 0.64 5.56
CA GLU A 63 1.06 0.85 4.27
C GLU A 63 -0.02 -0.21 4.04
N MET A 64 -1.20 0.27 3.69
CA MET A 64 -2.35 -0.59 3.42
C MET A 64 -2.55 -0.79 1.92
N PRO A 65 -3.14 -1.93 1.53
CA PRO A 65 -3.43 -2.20 0.14
C PRO A 65 -4.43 -1.20 -0.46
N ILE A 66 -4.13 -0.77 -1.69
CA ILE A 66 -4.94 0.06 -2.56
C ILE A 66 -5.46 -0.82 -3.70
N HIS A 67 -6.71 -0.62 -4.11
CA HIS A 67 -7.29 -1.39 -5.21
C HIS A 67 -6.67 -0.96 -6.55
N ILE A 68 -6.44 -1.92 -7.47
CA ILE A 68 -5.80 -1.64 -8.76
C ILE A 68 -6.58 -0.63 -9.63
N SER A 69 -7.90 -0.47 -9.41
CA SER A 69 -8.70 0.53 -10.13
C SER A 69 -8.40 1.96 -9.69
N ASN A 70 -7.82 2.15 -8.51
CA ASN A 70 -7.58 3.47 -7.91
C ASN A 70 -6.12 3.91 -8.11
N VAL A 71 -5.37 3.16 -8.90
CA VAL A 71 -4.00 3.47 -9.27
C VAL A 71 -3.86 3.51 -10.78
N LYS A 72 -3.06 4.43 -11.27
CA LYS A 72 -2.71 4.54 -12.68
C LYS A 72 -1.19 4.44 -12.78
N LYS A 73 -0.71 3.58 -13.67
CA LYS A 73 0.71 3.55 -14.02
C LYS A 73 1.07 4.88 -14.69
N SER A 74 2.07 5.57 -14.13
CA SER A 74 2.63 6.79 -14.70
C SER A 74 3.43 6.48 -15.97
#